data_AF-A0A656K3F3-F1
#
_entry.id   AF-A0A656K3F3-F1
#
_cell.length_a   1.000
_cell.length_b   1.000
_cell.length_c   1.000
_cell.angle_alpha   90.00
_cell.angle_beta   90.00
_cell.angle_gamma   90.00
#
_symmetry.space_group_name_H-M   'P 1'
#
loop_
_entity.id
_entity.type
_entity.pdbx_description
1 polymer ?
#
loop_
_entity_poly.entity_id
_entity_poly.type
_entity_poly.pdbx_seq_one_letter_code
_entity_poly.pdbx_strand_id
1 'polypeptide(L)'
;MKALFAGWLMVVGCVWAGSAFAASVVFLSPGTETDGYWQSHARVMQTAANTTGMSLKILYTDRDTRKLLALARETLQGYVRPDYLMFSNELNVAPEILRMSTGSGVKLFAVNNTLTADQIRILGDLPTRYPDFIGSLVGNDEEGGYLTAKRLISLVLPVAEGRVVDMLAFSGTNTTPVSLQREKGMLRALSEHPEVHLRQIALGGWRRDRAVEQARVLF
;
A
#
# COMPACT_ATOMS: atom_id res chain seq x y z
N MET A 1 -23.37 51.19 27.83
CA MET A 1 -24.08 49.91 27.61
C MET A 1 -23.75 49.19 26.29
N LYS A 2 -23.31 49.86 25.22
CA LYS A 2 -22.97 49.17 23.94
C LYS A 2 -21.58 48.49 23.92
N ALA A 3 -20.62 48.97 24.71
CA ALA A 3 -19.26 48.40 24.76
C ALA A 3 -19.16 47.07 25.54
N LEU A 4 -20.10 46.81 26.47
CA LEU A 4 -20.12 45.59 27.29
C LEU A 4 -20.65 44.37 26.51
N PHE A 5 -21.50 44.58 25.50
CA PHE A 5 -22.01 43.51 24.64
C PHE A 5 -20.99 43.02 23.60
N ALA A 6 -20.09 43.90 23.14
CA ALA A 6 -19.05 43.53 22.18
C ALA A 6 -17.95 42.64 22.80
N GLY A 7 -17.63 42.85 24.08
CA GLY A 7 -16.66 42.02 24.81
C GLY A 7 -17.14 40.58 25.03
N TRP A 8 -18.44 40.37 25.24
CA TRP A 8 -19.01 39.03 25.40
C TRP A 8 -19.05 38.22 24.10
N LEU A 9 -19.27 38.88 22.96
CA LEU A 9 -19.20 38.23 21.64
C LEU A 9 -17.78 37.78 21.26
N MET A 10 -16.74 38.50 21.69
CA MET A 10 -15.35 38.08 21.48
C MET A 10 -14.94 36.88 22.36
N VAL A 11 -15.44 36.80 23.60
CA VAL A 11 -15.12 35.68 24.50
C VAL A 11 -15.83 34.39 24.07
N VAL A 12 -17.04 34.47 23.52
CA VAL A 12 -17.75 33.30 22.96
C VAL A 12 -17.15 32.85 21.62
N GLY A 13 -16.63 33.77 20.81
CA GLY A 13 -15.93 33.44 19.56
C GLY A 13 -14.61 32.68 19.74
N CYS A 14 -13.87 32.96 20.82
CA CYS A 14 -12.62 32.25 21.13
C CYS A 14 -12.81 30.83 21.69
N VAL A 15 -13.98 30.51 22.25
CA VAL A 15 -14.32 29.13 22.68
C VAL A 15 -14.77 28.27 21.49
N TRP A 16 -15.15 28.91 20.37
CA TRP A 16 -15.39 28.28 19.07
C TRP A 16 -14.18 28.36 18.12
N ALA A 17 -12.98 28.67 18.64
CA ALA A 17 -11.77 28.16 18.02
C ALA A 17 -11.78 26.65 18.30
N GLY A 18 -12.53 25.92 17.46
CA GLY A 18 -12.74 24.50 17.59
C GLY A 18 -11.41 23.84 17.90
N SER A 19 -11.37 23.05 18.96
CA SER A 19 -10.31 22.09 19.16
C SER A 19 -10.21 21.32 17.84
N ALA A 20 -9.24 21.67 17.01
CA ALA A 20 -8.90 20.90 15.82
C ALA A 20 -8.34 19.60 16.39
N PHE A 21 -9.25 18.68 16.74
CA PHE A 21 -8.88 17.34 17.12
C PHE A 21 -8.09 16.80 15.94
N ALA A 22 -6.81 16.53 16.18
CA ALA A 22 -5.95 16.01 15.15
C ALA A 22 -6.53 14.68 14.65
N ALA A 23 -6.56 14.50 13.34
CA ALA A 23 -7.22 13.36 12.71
C ALA A 23 -6.74 12.03 13.31
N SER A 24 -7.68 11.11 13.47
CA SER A 24 -7.42 9.75 13.94
C SER A 24 -7.31 8.79 12.75
N VAL A 25 -6.22 8.03 12.74
CA VAL A 25 -5.87 7.12 11.64
C VAL A 25 -5.65 5.72 12.21
N VAL A 26 -6.32 4.73 11.62
CA VAL A 26 -5.96 3.31 11.81
C VAL A 26 -5.29 2.81 10.54
N PHE A 27 -4.13 2.17 10.68
CA PHE A 27 -3.44 1.50 9.58
C PHE A 27 -3.48 -0.02 9.77
N LEU A 28 -4.04 -0.74 8.80
CA LEU A 28 -3.96 -2.20 8.72
C LEU A 28 -2.67 -2.60 7.99
N SER A 29 -1.65 -2.96 8.76
CA SER A 29 -0.37 -3.43 8.23
C SER A 29 -0.49 -4.89 7.80
N PRO A 30 -0.19 -5.23 6.53
CA PRO A 30 -0.16 -6.63 6.07
C PRO A 30 0.92 -7.47 6.75
N GLY A 31 2.09 -6.88 7.02
CA GLY A 31 3.20 -7.58 7.64
C GLY A 31 3.03 -7.78 9.15
N THR A 32 4.00 -8.49 9.73
CA THR A 32 4.21 -8.54 11.19
C THR A 32 4.96 -7.29 11.67
N GLU A 33 5.04 -7.08 12.97
CA GLU A 33 5.89 -6.04 13.59
C GLU A 33 7.38 -6.19 13.29
N THR A 34 7.79 -7.41 12.92
CA THR A 34 9.17 -7.79 12.63
C THR A 34 9.46 -7.90 11.13
N ASP A 35 8.47 -7.68 10.26
CA ASP A 35 8.67 -7.64 8.81
C ASP A 35 9.49 -6.39 8.46
N GLY A 36 10.66 -6.59 7.81
CA GLY A 36 11.63 -5.51 7.60
C GLY A 36 11.08 -4.32 6.80
N TYR A 37 10.20 -4.57 5.81
CA TYR A 37 9.59 -3.51 5.03
C TYR A 37 8.49 -2.81 5.82
N TRP A 38 7.55 -3.58 6.37
CA TRP A 38 6.38 -3.00 7.06
C TRP A 38 6.75 -2.34 8.40
N GLN A 39 7.78 -2.81 9.09
CA GLN A 39 8.32 -2.15 10.27
C GLN A 39 8.92 -0.77 9.91
N SER A 40 9.66 -0.70 8.80
CA SER A 40 10.22 0.58 8.32
C SER A 40 9.12 1.55 7.90
N HIS A 41 8.10 1.05 7.21
CA HIS A 41 6.91 1.81 6.83
C HIS A 41 6.17 2.35 8.06
N ALA A 42 5.93 1.50 9.06
CA ALA A 42 5.30 1.87 10.33
C ALA A 42 6.05 2.99 11.06
N ARG A 43 7.39 2.94 11.10
CA ARG A 43 8.20 4.02 11.69
C ARG A 43 7.99 5.35 10.97
N VAL A 44 8.00 5.36 9.64
CA VAL A 44 7.76 6.58 8.84
C VAL A 44 6.37 7.14 9.14
N MET A 45 5.34 6.29 9.18
CA MET A 45 3.98 6.72 9.52
C MET A 45 3.91 7.29 10.93
N GLN A 46 4.57 6.68 11.91
CA GLN A 46 4.58 7.17 13.28
C GLN A 46 5.27 8.53 13.39
N THR A 47 6.39 8.73 12.69
CA THR A 47 7.05 10.04 12.62
C THR A 47 6.12 11.09 12.02
N ALA A 48 5.46 10.78 10.90
CA ALA A 48 4.52 11.71 10.26
C ALA A 48 3.33 12.05 11.17
N ALA A 49 2.76 11.06 11.87
CA ALA A 49 1.68 11.27 12.83
C ALA A 49 2.12 12.20 13.97
N ASN A 50 3.30 11.95 14.56
CA ASN A 50 3.86 12.80 15.62
C ASN A 50 4.09 14.24 15.13
N THR A 51 4.61 14.42 13.91
CA THR A 51 4.87 15.76 13.34
C THR A 51 3.59 16.53 13.02
N THR A 52 2.53 15.84 12.61
CA THR A 52 1.24 16.45 12.24
C THR A 52 0.27 16.55 13.41
N GLY A 53 0.62 15.98 14.57
CA GLY A 53 -0.26 15.87 15.74
C GLY A 53 -1.34 14.80 15.62
N MET A 54 -1.43 14.07 14.50
CA MET A 54 -2.44 13.03 14.26
C MET A 54 -2.27 11.84 15.21
N SER A 55 -3.39 11.20 15.55
CA SER A 55 -3.37 9.92 16.26
C SER A 55 -3.24 8.78 15.26
N LEU A 56 -2.27 7.89 15.46
CA LEU A 56 -2.05 6.72 14.63
C LEU A 56 -2.11 5.44 15.47
N LYS A 57 -2.97 4.50 15.06
CA LYS A 57 -3.00 3.13 15.56
C LYS A 57 -2.62 2.18 14.43
N ILE A 58 -1.59 1.36 14.63
CA ILE A 58 -1.16 0.35 13.66
C ILE A 58 -1.65 -1.02 14.15
N LEU A 59 -2.36 -1.72 13.27
CA LEU A 59 -2.86 -3.07 13.52
C LEU A 59 -2.18 -4.04 12.56
N TYR A 60 -1.38 -4.96 13.09
CA TYR A 60 -0.65 -5.94 12.31
C TYR A 60 -1.51 -7.18 12.05
N THR A 61 -1.59 -7.57 10.79
CA THR A 61 -2.46 -8.66 10.33
C THR A 61 -1.70 -9.96 10.06
N ASP A 62 -0.37 -9.92 10.09
CA ASP A 62 0.52 -11.07 9.96
C ASP A 62 0.28 -11.89 8.68
N ARG A 63 -0.12 -11.20 7.60
CA ARG A 63 -0.57 -11.76 6.32
C ARG A 63 -1.68 -12.80 6.47
N ASP A 64 -2.50 -12.73 7.53
CA ASP A 64 -3.71 -13.53 7.70
C ASP A 64 -4.94 -12.73 7.26
N THR A 65 -5.58 -13.15 6.16
CA THR A 65 -6.77 -12.51 5.61
C THR A 65 -7.93 -12.47 6.60
N ARG A 66 -8.14 -13.53 7.41
CA ARG A 66 -9.24 -13.57 8.38
C ARG A 66 -9.02 -12.55 9.49
N LYS A 67 -7.79 -12.47 10.00
CA LYS A 67 -7.38 -11.47 11.00
C LYS A 67 -7.56 -10.06 10.44
N LEU A 68 -7.11 -9.82 9.20
CA LEU A 68 -7.29 -8.53 8.52
C LEU A 68 -8.76 -8.14 8.42
N LEU A 69 -9.63 -9.03 7.92
CA LEU A 69 -11.05 -8.73 7.74
C LEU A 69 -11.78 -8.54 9.08
N ALA A 70 -11.38 -9.27 10.12
CA ALA A 70 -11.92 -9.06 11.47
C ALA A 70 -11.55 -7.67 12.02
N LEU A 71 -10.28 -7.27 11.91
CA LEU A 71 -9.81 -5.95 12.34
C LEU A 71 -10.41 -4.81 11.51
N ALA A 72 -10.57 -5.02 10.19
CA ALA A 72 -11.25 -4.07 9.32
C ALA A 72 -12.72 -3.88 9.74
N ARG A 73 -13.43 -4.98 10.02
CA ARG A 73 -14.82 -4.93 10.48
C ARG A 73 -14.93 -4.18 11.81
N GLU A 74 -14.09 -4.51 12.79
CA GLU A 74 -14.06 -3.81 14.08
C GLU A 74 -13.79 -2.31 13.90
N THR A 75 -12.84 -1.95 13.04
CA THR A 75 -12.48 -0.55 12.79
C THR A 75 -13.59 0.25 12.11
N LEU A 76 -14.32 -0.37 11.17
CA LEU A 76 -15.35 0.30 10.36
C LEU A 76 -16.73 0.30 11.02
N GLN A 77 -17.05 -0.74 11.78
CA GLN A 77 -18.40 -1.00 12.31
C GLN A 77 -18.44 -1.03 13.84
N GLY A 78 -17.30 -0.88 14.50
CA GLY A 78 -17.22 -0.77 15.96
C GLY A 78 -17.76 0.54 16.50
N TYR A 79 -17.87 0.63 17.83
CA TYR A 79 -18.37 1.82 18.52
C TYR A 79 -17.44 3.02 18.42
N VAL A 80 -16.13 2.77 18.43
CA VAL A 80 -15.09 3.80 18.30
C VAL A 80 -14.48 3.66 16.92
N ARG A 81 -14.76 4.63 16.05
CA ARG A 81 -14.32 4.63 14.65
C ARG A 81 -13.32 5.77 14.43
N PRO A 82 -12.22 5.53 13.69
CA PRO A 82 -11.29 6.59 13.32
C PRO A 82 -11.88 7.47 12.21
N ASP A 83 -11.25 8.61 11.97
CA ASP A 83 -11.56 9.44 10.80
C ASP A 83 -11.10 8.76 9.51
N TYR A 84 -9.96 8.05 9.57
CA TYR A 84 -9.36 7.37 8.42
C TYR A 84 -8.97 5.92 8.73
N LEU A 85 -9.26 5.04 7.77
CA LEU A 85 -8.70 3.69 7.68
C LEU A 85 -7.75 3.62 6.49
N MET A 86 -6.47 3.44 6.77
CA MET A 86 -5.44 3.15 5.78
C MET A 86 -5.21 1.64 5.68
N PHE A 87 -5.05 1.13 4.46
CA PHE A 87 -4.78 -0.29 4.23
C PHE A 87 -3.98 -0.52 2.94
N SER A 88 -3.36 -1.69 2.81
CA SER A 88 -2.70 -2.13 1.57
C SER A 88 -3.45 -3.33 1.00
N ASN A 89 -3.76 -3.29 -0.30
CA ASN A 89 -4.46 -4.37 -1.01
C ASN A 89 -3.56 -5.58 -1.33
N GLU A 90 -2.84 -6.11 -0.34
CA GLU A 90 -1.87 -7.21 -0.55
C GLU A 90 -2.57 -8.55 -0.84
N LEU A 91 -3.70 -8.81 -0.18
CA LEU A 91 -4.43 -10.10 -0.23
C LEU A 91 -5.77 -9.98 -0.98
N ASN A 92 -5.88 -9.06 -1.94
CA ASN A 92 -7.13 -8.75 -2.65
C ASN A 92 -8.30 -8.37 -1.71
N VAL A 93 -7.99 -7.78 -0.55
CA VAL A 93 -8.95 -7.46 0.51
C VAL A 93 -9.75 -6.18 0.22
N ALA A 94 -9.25 -5.32 -0.68
CA ALA A 94 -9.84 -4.00 -0.92
C ALA A 94 -11.33 -4.04 -1.27
N PRO A 95 -11.83 -4.92 -2.18
CA PRO A 95 -13.26 -4.99 -2.47
C PRO A 95 -14.13 -5.30 -1.24
N GLU A 96 -13.62 -6.10 -0.30
CA GLU A 96 -14.36 -6.45 0.92
C GLU A 96 -14.33 -5.32 1.94
N ILE A 97 -13.19 -4.65 2.12
CA ILE A 97 -13.06 -3.45 2.95
C ILE A 97 -14.01 -2.36 2.45
N LEU A 98 -14.05 -2.11 1.13
CA LEU A 98 -14.95 -1.13 0.51
C LEU A 98 -16.43 -1.44 0.79
N ARG A 99 -16.83 -2.72 0.69
CA ARG A 99 -18.20 -3.14 1.06
C ARG A 99 -18.49 -2.93 2.54
N MET A 100 -17.52 -3.20 3.42
CA MET A 100 -17.69 -3.03 4.86
C MET A 100 -17.77 -1.55 5.29
N SER A 101 -17.18 -0.63 4.51
CA SER A 101 -17.14 0.79 4.86
C SER A 101 -18.42 1.55 4.52
N THR A 102 -19.32 0.99 3.72
CA THR A 102 -20.57 1.66 3.34
C THR A 102 -21.39 2.01 4.59
N GLY A 103 -21.67 3.31 4.79
CA GLY A 103 -22.38 3.81 5.96
C GLY A 103 -21.55 3.89 7.24
N SER A 104 -20.25 3.56 7.20
CA SER A 104 -19.35 3.70 8.35
C SER A 104 -18.99 5.17 8.64
N GLY A 105 -18.96 6.03 7.62
CA GLY A 105 -18.44 7.39 7.71
C GLY A 105 -16.91 7.47 7.86
N VAL A 106 -16.22 6.33 7.90
CA VAL A 106 -14.75 6.26 7.97
C VAL A 106 -14.17 6.41 6.57
N LYS A 107 -13.26 7.37 6.40
CA LYS A 107 -12.60 7.58 5.11
C LYS A 107 -11.53 6.52 4.86
N LEU A 108 -11.53 5.96 3.66
CA LEU A 108 -10.62 4.89 3.25
C LEU A 108 -9.51 5.44 2.35
N PHE A 109 -8.27 5.03 2.63
CA PHE A 109 -7.12 5.39 1.80
C PHE A 109 -6.19 4.19 1.59
N ALA A 110 -6.00 3.79 0.33
CA ALA A 110 -5.13 2.65 0.04
C ALA A 110 -3.66 3.11 -0.10
N VAL A 111 -2.73 2.34 0.44
CA VAL A 111 -1.28 2.61 0.34
C VAL A 111 -0.54 1.41 -0.23
N ASN A 112 0.49 1.69 -1.04
CA ASN A 112 1.38 0.73 -1.72
C ASN A 112 0.67 -0.16 -2.74
N ASN A 113 -0.38 -0.87 -2.33
CA ASN A 113 -1.25 -1.66 -3.19
C ASN A 113 -2.65 -1.06 -3.19
N THR A 114 -3.05 -0.54 -4.35
CA THR A 114 -4.43 -0.08 -4.61
C THR A 114 -5.24 -1.17 -5.33
N LEU A 115 -6.37 -0.81 -5.94
CA LEU A 115 -7.20 -1.72 -6.71
C LEU A 115 -6.52 -2.16 -8.01
N THR A 116 -6.69 -3.44 -8.37
CA THR A 116 -6.29 -3.93 -9.71
C THR A 116 -7.30 -3.50 -10.77
N ALA A 117 -6.91 -3.54 -12.05
CA ALA A 117 -7.81 -3.21 -13.15
C ALA A 117 -9.07 -4.09 -13.17
N ASP A 118 -8.95 -5.37 -12.83
CA ASP A 118 -10.09 -6.29 -12.73
C ASP A 118 -11.00 -5.94 -11.55
N GLN A 119 -10.42 -5.55 -10.40
CA GLN A 119 -11.21 -5.09 -9.25
C GLN A 119 -11.99 -3.82 -9.58
N ILE A 120 -11.36 -2.85 -10.26
CA ILE A 120 -12.05 -1.63 -10.72
C ILE A 120 -13.21 -1.99 -11.66
N ARG A 121 -12.98 -2.90 -12.62
CA ARG A 121 -14.02 -3.36 -13.55
C ARG A 121 -15.22 -3.99 -12.83
N ILE A 122 -14.96 -4.79 -11.79
CA ILE A 122 -16.00 -5.46 -10.99
C ILE A 122 -16.73 -4.48 -10.08
N LEU A 123 -16.01 -3.56 -9.44
CA LEU A 123 -16.58 -2.59 -8.50
C LEU A 123 -17.39 -1.50 -9.22
N GLY A 124 -17.02 -1.19 -10.45
CA GLY A 124 -17.69 -0.20 -11.29
C GLY A 124 -17.32 1.23 -10.90
N ASP A 125 -18.31 2.12 -10.86
CA ASP A 125 -18.12 3.52 -10.50
C ASP A 125 -17.80 3.69 -9.00
N LEU A 126 -16.50 3.75 -8.69
CA LEU A 126 -15.97 3.83 -7.33
C LEU A 126 -16.45 5.08 -6.56
N PRO A 127 -16.34 6.32 -7.09
CA PRO A 127 -16.82 7.51 -6.38
C PRO A 127 -18.28 7.44 -5.97
N THR A 128 -19.15 6.91 -6.82
CA THR A 128 -20.59 6.80 -6.52
C THR A 128 -20.90 5.68 -5.53
N ARG A 129 -20.27 4.51 -5.68
CA ARG A 129 -20.55 3.34 -4.84
C ARG A 129 -19.86 3.37 -3.48
N TYR A 130 -18.67 3.98 -3.43
CA TYR A 130 -17.82 4.02 -2.25
C TYR A 130 -17.25 5.45 -2.07
N PRO A 131 -18.10 6.46 -1.77
CA PRO A 131 -17.68 7.85 -1.64
C PRO A 131 -16.70 8.11 -0.50
N ASP A 132 -16.61 7.18 0.46
CA ASP A 132 -15.64 7.23 1.54
C ASP A 132 -14.25 6.73 1.10
N PHE A 133 -14.10 6.09 -0.06
CA PHE A 133 -12.80 5.80 -0.65
C PHE A 133 -12.22 7.05 -1.31
N ILE A 134 -11.37 7.76 -0.58
CA ILE A 134 -10.88 9.09 -0.97
C ILE A 134 -9.63 9.02 -1.87
N GLY A 135 -9.04 7.84 -2.04
CA GLY A 135 -7.97 7.63 -3.01
C GLY A 135 -6.90 6.64 -2.56
N SER A 136 -5.75 6.72 -3.22
CA SER A 136 -4.61 5.86 -2.92
C SER A 136 -3.27 6.56 -3.17
N LEU A 137 -2.27 6.21 -2.37
CA LEU A 137 -0.87 6.57 -2.59
C LEU A 137 -0.07 5.32 -2.98
N VAL A 138 0.44 5.31 -4.20
CA VAL A 138 1.22 4.19 -4.76
C VAL A 138 2.54 4.69 -5.32
N GLY A 139 3.54 3.81 -5.33
CA GLY A 139 4.80 4.09 -6.01
C GLY A 139 4.68 3.93 -7.52
N ASN A 140 5.68 4.41 -8.26
CA ASN A 140 5.84 4.04 -9.67
C ASN A 140 6.53 2.68 -9.77
N ASP A 141 5.79 1.62 -9.42
CA ASP A 141 6.34 0.26 -9.31
C ASP A 141 6.75 -0.32 -10.66
N GLU A 142 6.11 0.08 -11.76
CA GLU A 142 6.56 -0.28 -13.12
C GLU A 142 7.95 0.30 -13.40
N GLU A 143 8.15 1.58 -13.10
CA GLU A 143 9.48 2.19 -13.25
C GLU A 143 10.51 1.57 -12.32
N GLY A 144 10.12 1.23 -11.08
CA GLY A 144 11.00 0.53 -10.13
C GLY A 144 11.48 -0.81 -10.68
N GLY A 145 10.58 -1.60 -11.28
CA GLY A 145 10.93 -2.85 -11.94
C GLY A 145 11.84 -2.66 -13.17
N TYR A 146 11.52 -1.67 -13.99
CA TYR A 146 12.29 -1.31 -15.18
C TYR A 146 13.73 -0.91 -14.85
N LEU A 147 13.90 0.05 -13.94
CA LEU A 147 15.22 0.55 -13.54
C LEU A 147 16.06 -0.53 -12.85
N THR A 148 15.43 -1.42 -12.07
CA THR A 148 16.13 -2.54 -11.43
C THR A 148 16.70 -3.50 -12.49
N ALA A 149 15.86 -3.95 -13.42
CA ALA A 149 16.29 -4.84 -14.49
C ALA A 149 17.35 -4.19 -15.38
N LYS A 150 17.12 -2.95 -15.82
CA LYS A 150 18.07 -2.18 -16.64
C LYS A 150 19.43 -2.03 -15.95
N ARG A 151 19.43 -1.77 -14.64
CA ARG A 151 20.68 -1.66 -13.89
C ARG A 151 21.43 -2.99 -13.84
N LEU A 152 20.75 -4.10 -13.56
CA LEU A 152 21.38 -5.43 -13.53
C LEU A 152 21.94 -5.82 -14.91
N ILE A 153 21.18 -5.57 -15.97
CA ILE A 153 21.62 -5.81 -17.35
C ILE A 153 22.86 -4.96 -17.68
N SER A 154 22.90 -3.69 -17.28
CA SER A 154 24.08 -2.82 -17.50
C SER A 154 25.38 -3.32 -16.85
N LEU A 155 25.28 -4.19 -15.84
CA LEU A 155 26.45 -4.72 -15.13
C LEU A 155 27.09 -5.91 -15.85
N VAL A 156 26.37 -6.54 -16.78
CA VAL A 156 26.85 -7.71 -17.55
C VAL A 156 27.15 -7.38 -19.01
N LEU A 157 26.70 -6.21 -19.50
CA LEU A 157 26.94 -5.76 -20.87
C LEU A 157 28.24 -4.94 -21.01
N PRO A 158 28.86 -4.93 -22.21
CA PRO A 158 28.47 -5.69 -23.41
C PRO A 158 28.81 -7.18 -23.29
N VAL A 159 28.06 -8.02 -23.97
CA VAL A 159 28.38 -9.45 -24.13
C VAL A 159 29.01 -9.67 -25.50
N ALA A 160 29.87 -10.69 -25.62
CA ALA A 160 30.46 -11.04 -26.91
C ALA A 160 29.37 -11.45 -27.93
N GLU A 161 29.63 -11.23 -29.22
CA GLU A 161 28.68 -11.56 -30.28
C GLU A 161 28.25 -13.04 -30.20
N GLY A 162 26.94 -13.28 -30.27
CA GLY A 162 26.34 -14.62 -30.14
C GLY A 162 26.29 -15.19 -28.72
N ARG A 163 26.80 -14.48 -27.69
CA ARG A 163 26.58 -14.85 -26.28
C ARG A 163 25.24 -14.33 -25.79
N VAL A 164 24.61 -15.12 -24.93
CA VAL A 164 23.38 -14.77 -24.22
C VAL A 164 23.63 -14.80 -22.72
N VAL A 165 22.88 -13.99 -21.97
CA VAL A 165 22.87 -13.99 -20.51
C VAL A 165 21.53 -14.50 -20.03
N ASP A 166 21.54 -15.57 -19.25
CA ASP A 166 20.33 -16.08 -18.64
C ASP A 166 19.96 -15.27 -17.39
N MET A 167 18.70 -14.84 -17.31
CA MET A 167 18.13 -14.14 -16.18
C MET A 167 17.10 -15.03 -15.47
N LEU A 168 17.17 -15.05 -14.14
CA LEU A 168 16.12 -15.54 -13.26
C LEU A 168 15.51 -14.36 -12.51
N ALA A 169 14.19 -14.34 -12.40
CA ALA A 169 13.46 -13.32 -11.64
C ALA A 169 12.71 -13.95 -10.47
N PHE A 170 12.70 -13.27 -9.33
CA PHE A 170 11.93 -13.66 -8.15
C PHE A 170 10.89 -12.57 -7.87
N SER A 171 9.63 -12.89 -8.17
CA SER A 171 8.49 -11.99 -8.02
C SER A 171 7.85 -12.16 -6.63
N GLY A 172 6.98 -11.23 -6.26
CA GLY A 172 6.15 -11.32 -5.06
C GLY A 172 5.04 -12.36 -5.24
N THR A 173 3.80 -11.90 -5.24
CA THR A 173 2.63 -12.74 -5.54
C THR A 173 2.07 -12.37 -6.91
N ASN A 174 1.36 -13.29 -7.55
CA ASN A 174 0.68 -13.05 -8.82
C ASN A 174 -0.63 -12.24 -8.69
N THR A 175 -0.95 -11.75 -7.49
CA THR A 175 -2.20 -11.00 -7.23
C THR A 175 -1.96 -9.58 -6.73
N THR A 176 -0.79 -9.31 -6.13
CA THR A 176 -0.46 -8.00 -5.58
C THR A 176 -0.13 -6.98 -6.68
N PRO A 177 -0.78 -5.80 -6.72
CA PRO A 177 -0.49 -4.75 -7.70
C PRO A 177 1.01 -4.42 -7.83
N VAL A 178 1.71 -4.25 -6.71
CA VAL A 178 3.15 -3.92 -6.72
C VAL A 178 4.00 -4.96 -7.43
N SER A 179 3.67 -6.25 -7.27
CA SER A 179 4.40 -7.34 -7.93
C SER A 179 4.15 -7.33 -9.44
N LEU A 180 2.88 -7.18 -9.83
CA LEU A 180 2.48 -7.15 -11.24
C LEU A 180 3.12 -5.98 -11.99
N GLN A 181 3.15 -4.80 -11.38
CA GLN A 181 3.76 -3.62 -12.00
C GLN A 181 5.29 -3.76 -12.10
N ARG A 182 5.98 -4.24 -11.06
CA ARG A 182 7.43 -4.47 -11.12
C ARG A 182 7.81 -5.50 -12.17
N GLU A 183 7.03 -6.57 -12.28
CA GLU A 183 7.22 -7.59 -13.32
C GLU A 183 7.05 -6.99 -14.72
N LYS A 184 6.00 -6.18 -14.93
CA LYS A 184 5.80 -5.44 -16.19
C LYS A 184 6.99 -4.54 -16.53
N GLY A 185 7.51 -3.80 -15.55
CA GLY A 185 8.69 -2.96 -15.71
C GLY A 185 9.94 -3.74 -16.12
N MET A 186 10.19 -4.87 -15.46
CA MET A 186 11.30 -5.76 -15.80
C MET A 186 11.15 -6.32 -17.23
N LEU A 187 9.96 -6.77 -17.62
CA LEU A 187 9.70 -7.26 -18.97
C LEU A 187 9.92 -6.17 -20.03
N ARG A 188 9.56 -4.91 -19.72
CA ARG A 188 9.86 -3.77 -20.58
C ARG A 188 11.37 -3.59 -20.77
N ALA A 189 12.16 -3.67 -19.70
CA ALA A 189 13.63 -3.59 -19.81
C ALA A 189 14.20 -4.75 -20.64
N LEU A 190 13.72 -5.98 -20.45
CA LEU A 190 14.16 -7.14 -21.24
C LEU A 190 13.85 -6.99 -22.73
N SER A 191 12.75 -6.33 -23.11
CA SER A 191 12.43 -6.08 -24.52
C SER A 191 13.43 -5.18 -25.24
N GLU A 192 14.22 -4.41 -24.48
CA GLU A 192 15.30 -3.55 -24.99
C GLU A 192 16.64 -4.30 -25.13
N HIS A 193 16.74 -5.54 -24.62
CA HIS A 193 17.97 -6.30 -24.48
C HIS A 193 17.79 -7.77 -24.91
N PRO A 194 17.71 -8.04 -26.24
CA PRO A 194 17.48 -9.40 -26.76
C PRO A 194 18.58 -10.40 -26.38
N GLU A 195 19.77 -9.95 -26.01
CA GLU A 195 20.87 -10.76 -25.51
C GLU A 195 20.65 -11.32 -24.09
N VAL A 196 19.62 -10.84 -23.38
CA VAL A 196 19.27 -11.29 -22.03
C VAL A 196 18.00 -12.14 -22.07
N HIS A 197 18.14 -13.41 -21.74
CA HIS A 197 17.07 -14.40 -21.81
C HIS A 197 16.50 -14.67 -20.42
N LEU A 198 15.28 -14.18 -20.17
CA LEU A 198 14.53 -14.55 -18.98
C LEU A 198 14.12 -16.03 -19.04
N ARG A 199 14.69 -16.85 -18.15
CA ARG A 199 14.42 -18.28 -18.08
C ARG A 199 13.15 -18.58 -17.31
N GLN A 200 12.97 -17.90 -16.18
CA GLN A 200 11.85 -18.13 -15.29
C GLN A 200 11.59 -16.94 -14.36
N ILE A 201 10.31 -16.74 -14.05
CA ILE A 201 9.85 -15.90 -12.94
C ILE A 201 9.35 -16.85 -11.84
N ALA A 202 10.03 -16.87 -10.70
CA ALA A 202 9.63 -17.65 -9.53
C ALA A 202 8.80 -16.78 -8.57
N LEU A 203 7.65 -17.27 -8.12
CA LEU A 203 6.82 -16.57 -7.12
C LEU A 203 7.35 -16.81 -5.71
N GLY A 204 8.13 -15.85 -5.21
CA GLY A 204 8.71 -15.86 -3.88
C GLY A 204 7.73 -15.39 -2.79
N GLY A 205 6.63 -14.73 -3.16
CA GLY A 205 5.57 -14.33 -2.21
C GLY A 205 6.06 -13.41 -1.10
N TRP A 206 7.04 -12.54 -1.41
CA TRP A 206 7.72 -11.66 -0.44
C TRP A 206 8.43 -12.40 0.70
N ARG A 207 8.67 -13.70 0.55
CA ARG A 207 9.28 -14.58 1.55
C ARG A 207 10.70 -14.96 1.17
N ARG A 208 11.65 -14.56 2.01
CA ARG A 208 13.08 -14.81 1.81
C ARG A 208 13.40 -16.32 1.77
N ASP A 209 12.85 -17.07 2.72
CA ASP A 209 13.05 -18.52 2.83
C ASP A 209 12.57 -19.23 1.56
N ARG A 210 11.37 -18.89 1.07
CA ARG A 210 10.81 -19.43 -0.18
C ARG A 210 11.68 -19.09 -1.40
N ALA A 211 12.13 -17.85 -1.52
CA ALA A 211 12.99 -17.43 -2.63
C ALA A 211 14.34 -18.18 -2.62
N VAL A 212 14.92 -18.42 -1.42
CA VAL A 212 16.16 -19.20 -1.27
C VAL A 212 15.96 -20.67 -1.68
N GLU A 213 14.85 -21.29 -1.28
CA GLU A 213 14.54 -22.66 -1.70
C GLU A 213 14.36 -22.78 -3.21
N GLN A 214 13.65 -21.83 -3.82
CA GLN A 214 13.48 -21.76 -5.27
C GLN A 214 14.83 -21.57 -5.98
N ALA A 215 15.67 -20.66 -5.47
CA ALA A 215 17.00 -20.44 -6.03
C ALA A 215 17.84 -21.72 -6.05
N ARG A 216 17.82 -22.53 -4.99
CA ARG A 216 18.57 -23.80 -4.93
C ARG A 216 18.19 -24.83 -6.00
N VAL A 217 17.01 -24.69 -6.62
CA VAL A 217 16.53 -25.58 -7.67
C VAL A 217 16.75 -24.98 -9.07
N LEU A 218 16.82 -23.65 -9.16
CA LEU A 218 16.91 -22.92 -10.43
C LEU A 218 18.36 -22.59 -10.84
N PHE A 219 19.28 -22.55 -9.87
CA PHE A 219 20.73 -22.47 -10.08
C PHE A 219 21.35 -23.86 -10.10
#